data_AF-A0A1M5CMU6-F1
#
_entry.id   AF-A0A1M5CMU6-F1
#
_cell.length_a   1.000
_cell.length_b   1.000
_cell.length_c   1.000
_cell.angle_alpha   90.00
_cell.angle_beta   90.00
_cell.angle_gamma   90.00
#
_symmetry.space_group_name_H-M   'P 1'
#
loop_
_entity.id
_entity.type
_entity.pdbx_description
1 polymer ?
#
loop_
_entity_poly.entity_id
_entity_poly.type
_entity_poly.pdbx_seq_one_letter_code
_entity_poly.pdbx_strand_id
1 'polypeptide(L)'
;MDRWVKDISGKSLFLTNLDKLFWPQEGLTKAHLIKYYSDIAPFLLPYIHNRPLVLKRYPDGIEGEAFYQKECPDYAPGWVETFPVHHAERVINYIICNDLATLLWLANQACIEMHATNICQEGVIT
;
A
#
# COMPACT_ATOMS: atom_id res chain seq x y z
N MET A 1 -3.65 -10.20 -20.36
CA MET A 1 -3.14 -10.04 -18.97
C MET A 1 -2.41 -8.71 -18.99
N ASP A 2 -3.13 -7.64 -18.63
CA ASP A 2 -2.67 -6.29 -18.94
C ASP A 2 -1.74 -5.84 -17.82
N ARG A 3 -0.43 -5.94 -18.11
CA ARG A 3 0.64 -5.53 -17.22
C ARG A 3 1.11 -4.15 -17.65
N TRP A 4 0.77 -3.14 -16.85
CA TRP A 4 1.23 -1.78 -17.09
C TRP A 4 2.46 -1.50 -16.24
N VAL A 5 3.53 -1.02 -16.88
CA VAL A 5 4.73 -0.56 -16.19
C VAL A 5 4.64 0.96 -16.09
N LYS A 6 4.70 1.49 -14.86
CA LYS A 6 4.77 2.93 -14.61
C LYS A 6 6.06 3.23 -13.85
N ASP A 7 6.90 4.10 -14.40
CA ASP A 7 8.00 4.67 -13.63
C ASP A 7 7.46 5.81 -12.77
N ILE A 8 7.75 5.74 -11.47
CA ILE A 8 7.37 6.76 -10.50
C ILE A 8 8.65 7.16 -9.76
N SER A 9 9.23 8.29 -10.16
CA SER A 9 10.47 8.81 -9.56
C SER A 9 11.62 7.78 -9.58
N GLY A 10 11.79 7.04 -10.67
CA GLY A 10 12.82 6.00 -10.81
C GLY A 10 12.47 4.65 -10.18
N LYS A 11 11.26 4.50 -9.62
CA LYS A 11 10.72 3.23 -9.11
C LYS A 11 9.78 2.63 -10.14
N SER A 12 10.16 1.51 -10.74
CA SER A 12 9.32 0.77 -11.69
C SER A 12 8.21 0.01 -10.95
N LEU A 13 6.97 0.35 -11.27
CA LEU A 13 5.77 -0.27 -10.71
C LEU A 13 5.01 -1.09 -11.75
N PHE A 14 4.73 -2.36 -11.42
CA PHE A 14 3.96 -3.26 -12.25
C PHE A 14 2.51 -3.35 -11.76
N LEU A 15 1.58 -2.80 -12.52
CA LEU A 15 0.15 -2.88 -12.26
C LEU A 15 -0.47 -4.07 -12.99
N THR A 16 -1.39 -4.77 -12.33
CA THR A 16 -2.07 -5.96 -12.86
C THR A 16 -3.56 -5.88 -12.60
N ASN A 17 -4.39 -6.72 -13.23
CA ASN A 17 -5.83 -6.87 -12.91
C ASN A 17 -6.60 -5.54 -12.74
N LEU A 18 -6.32 -4.57 -13.62
CA LEU A 18 -6.81 -3.20 -13.49
C LEU A 18 -8.34 -3.10 -13.62
N ASP A 19 -8.94 -3.97 -14.43
CA ASP A 19 -10.38 -4.02 -14.67
C ASP A 19 -11.15 -4.80 -13.60
N LYS A 20 -10.46 -5.37 -12.61
CA LYS A 20 -11.11 -6.12 -11.53
C LYS A 20 -12.02 -5.18 -10.72
N LEU A 21 -13.30 -5.53 -10.60
CA LEU A 21 -14.26 -4.80 -9.77
C LEU A 21 -13.93 -4.98 -8.29
N PHE A 22 -13.76 -3.86 -7.59
CA PHE A 22 -13.62 -3.82 -6.13
C PHE A 22 -14.92 -3.39 -5.46
N TRP A 23 -15.70 -2.52 -6.11
CA TRP A 23 -17.05 -2.13 -5.71
C TRP A 23 -18.01 -2.43 -6.86
N PRO A 24 -18.61 -3.64 -6.89
CA PRO A 24 -19.43 -4.07 -8.01
C PRO A 24 -20.68 -3.23 -8.24
N GLN A 25 -21.34 -2.78 -7.17
CA GLN A 25 -22.58 -1.99 -7.25
C GLN A 25 -22.35 -0.63 -7.91
N GLU A 26 -21.19 -0.01 -7.65
CA GLU A 26 -20.77 1.28 -8.19
C GLU A 26 -19.98 1.16 -9.49
N GLY A 27 -19.64 -0.07 -9.92
CA GLY A 27 -18.81 -0.31 -11.10
C GLY A 27 -17.34 0.15 -10.93
N LEU A 28 -16.86 0.33 -9.69
CA LEU A 28 -15.49 0.80 -9.46
C LEU A 28 -14.50 -0.36 -9.44
N THR A 29 -13.41 -0.16 -10.16
CA THR A 29 -12.36 -1.17 -10.39
C THR A 29 -11.10 -0.88 -9.60
N LYS A 30 -10.15 -1.81 -9.61
CA LYS A 30 -8.82 -1.61 -9.02
C LYS A 30 -8.08 -0.41 -9.66
N ALA A 31 -8.26 -0.18 -10.96
CA ALA A 31 -7.72 1.02 -11.62
C ALA A 31 -8.26 2.31 -10.99
N HIS A 32 -9.56 2.34 -10.65
CA HIS A 32 -10.17 3.49 -9.96
C HIS A 32 -9.58 3.71 -8.58
N LEU A 33 -9.33 2.64 -7.81
CA LEU A 33 -8.65 2.74 -6.50
C LEU A 33 -7.23 3.31 -6.63
N ILE A 34 -6.44 2.77 -7.57
CA ILE A 34 -5.07 3.23 -7.80
C ILE A 34 -5.07 4.71 -8.22
N LYS A 35 -5.98 5.10 -9.11
CA LYS A 35 -6.15 6.48 -9.52
C LYS A 35 -6.52 7.38 -8.33
N TYR A 36 -7.49 6.96 -7.52
CA TYR A 36 -7.91 7.70 -6.33
C TYR A 36 -6.72 7.97 -5.40
N TYR A 37 -5.95 6.94 -5.04
CA TYR A 37 -4.76 7.12 -4.20
C TYR A 37 -3.70 8.00 -4.84
N SER A 38 -3.53 7.93 -6.17
CA SER A 38 -2.64 8.83 -6.89
C SER A 38 -3.07 10.30 -6.77
N ASP A 39 -4.37 10.56 -6.86
CA ASP A 39 -4.93 11.91 -6.82
C ASP A 39 -4.85 12.49 -5.40
N ILE A 40 -5.10 11.67 -4.36
CA ILE A 40 -5.08 12.13 -2.96
C ILE A 40 -3.70 12.07 -2.30
N ALA A 41 -2.68 11.47 -2.95
CA ALA A 41 -1.36 11.27 -2.37
C ALA A 41 -0.75 12.52 -1.70
N PRO A 42 -0.81 13.73 -2.30
CA PRO A 42 -0.26 14.94 -1.68
C PRO A 42 -0.93 15.29 -0.34
N PHE A 43 -2.18 14.89 -0.14
CA PHE A 43 -2.93 15.12 1.09
C PHE A 43 -2.78 13.97 2.08
N LEU A 44 -2.71 12.72 1.60
CA LEU A 44 -2.63 11.53 2.44
C LEU A 44 -1.24 11.29 3.02
N LEU A 45 -0.20 11.38 2.18
CA LEU A 45 1.16 11.01 2.54
C LEU A 45 1.66 11.73 3.81
N PRO A 46 1.43 13.04 4.02
CA PRO A 46 1.87 13.72 5.26
C PRO A 46 1.36 13.08 6.56
N TYR A 47 0.21 12.40 6.54
CA TYR A 47 -0.38 11.79 7.73
C TYR A 47 0.14 10.37 8.00
N ILE A 48 0.59 9.67 6.96
CA ILE A 48 1.07 8.28 7.05
C ILE A 48 2.59 8.15 6.90
N HIS A 49 3.28 9.25 6.57
CA HIS A 49 4.72 9.31 6.40
C HIS A 49 5.45 8.88 7.69
N ASN A 50 6.49 8.06 7.53
CA ASN A 50 7.30 7.47 8.61
C ASN A 50 6.48 6.70 9.65
N ARG A 51 5.28 6.21 9.31
CA ARG A 51 4.46 5.40 10.22
C ARG A 51 4.39 3.94 9.75
N PRO A 52 4.70 2.97 10.63
CA PRO A 52 4.39 1.57 10.38
C PRO A 52 2.89 1.40 10.06
N LEU A 53 2.59 0.71 8.96
CA LEU A 53 1.23 0.47 8.52
C LEU A 53 0.76 -0.95 8.82
N VAL A 54 -0.43 -1.08 9.40
CA VAL A 54 -1.22 -2.30 9.30
C VAL A 54 -2.14 -2.16 8.09
N LEU A 55 -2.10 -3.14 7.20
CA LEU A 55 -2.85 -3.10 5.94
C LEU A 55 -4.05 -4.04 6.03
N LYS A 56 -5.19 -3.64 5.46
CA LYS A 56 -6.31 -4.54 5.21
C LYS A 56 -6.53 -4.70 3.71
N ARG A 57 -6.40 -5.92 3.24
CA ARG A 57 -6.40 -6.25 1.81
C ARG A 57 -7.69 -6.97 1.44
N TYR A 58 -8.19 -6.64 0.25
CA TYR A 58 -9.42 -7.14 -0.34
C TYR A 58 -9.14 -7.71 -1.74
N PRO A 59 -8.47 -8.87 -1.84
CA PRO A 59 -8.05 -9.41 -3.13
C PRO A 59 -9.19 -9.52 -4.14
N ASP A 60 -10.40 -9.84 -3.66
CA ASP A 60 -11.62 -10.04 -4.43
C ASP A 60 -12.67 -8.92 -4.28
N GLY A 61 -12.23 -7.73 -3.86
CA GLY A 61 -13.12 -6.57 -3.64
C GLY A 61 -13.85 -6.60 -2.30
N ILE A 62 -14.73 -5.62 -2.06
CA ILE A 62 -15.35 -5.40 -0.75
C ILE A 62 -16.37 -6.47 -0.33
N GLU A 63 -16.89 -7.24 -1.30
CA GLU A 63 -17.81 -8.35 -1.05
C GLU A 63 -17.08 -9.67 -0.78
N GLY A 64 -15.75 -9.72 -1.02
CA GLY A 64 -14.90 -10.88 -0.79
C GLY A 64 -14.28 -10.94 0.61
N GLU A 65 -13.50 -11.99 0.86
CA GLU A 65 -12.76 -12.13 2.12
C GLU A 65 -11.63 -11.10 2.20
N ALA A 66 -11.53 -10.44 3.36
CA ALA A 66 -10.46 -9.49 3.66
C ALA A 66 -9.53 -10.04 4.74
N PHE A 67 -8.25 -9.69 4.65
CA PHE A 67 -7.27 -10.07 5.67
C PHE A 67 -6.36 -8.92 6.06
N TYR A 68 -5.83 -8.99 7.28
CA TYR A 68 -4.85 -8.05 7.79
C TYR A 68 -3.43 -8.51 7.48
N GLN A 69 -2.59 -7.58 7.06
CA GLN A 69 -1.16 -7.80 6.82
C GLN A 69 -0.36 -6.78 7.62
N LYS A 70 0.54 -7.30 8.46
CA LYS A 70 1.49 -6.50 9.26
C LYS A 70 2.91 -6.63 8.71
N GLU A 71 3.31 -7.87 8.44
CA GLU A 71 4.61 -8.19 7.88
C GLU A 71 4.71 -7.76 6.41
N CYS A 72 5.83 -7.13 6.05
CA CYS A 72 6.19 -6.87 4.67
C CYS A 72 6.41 -8.21 3.94
N PRO A 73 5.77 -8.45 2.78
CA PRO A 73 5.91 -9.72 2.09
C PRO A 73 7.24 -9.79 1.35
N ASP A 74 7.79 -11.00 1.20
CA ASP A 74 9.10 -11.24 0.54
C ASP A 74 9.17 -10.76 -0.91
N TYR A 75 8.03 -10.63 -1.59
CA TYR A 75 7.94 -10.12 -2.96
C TYR A 75 7.86 -8.59 -3.06
N ALA A 76 7.90 -7.86 -1.94
CA ALA A 76 7.92 -6.41 -1.96
C ALA A 76 9.11 -5.92 -2.79
N PRO A 77 8.93 -4.93 -3.68
CA PRO A 77 10.05 -4.32 -4.39
C PRO A 77 11.10 -3.80 -3.41
N GLY A 78 12.39 -3.91 -3.76
CA GLY A 78 13.49 -3.52 -2.85
C GLY A 78 13.54 -2.03 -2.48
N TRP A 79 12.70 -1.20 -3.09
CA TRP A 79 12.52 0.21 -2.75
C TRP A 79 11.39 0.48 -1.75
N VAL A 80 10.64 -0.56 -1.34
CA VAL A 80 9.63 -0.47 -0.27
C VAL A 80 10.35 -0.50 1.06
N GLU A 81 10.22 0.59 1.81
CA GLU A 81 10.84 0.73 3.12
C GLU A 81 10.07 -0.04 4.20
N THR A 82 10.80 -0.51 5.21
CA THR A 82 10.22 -1.24 6.34
C THR A 82 10.79 -0.77 7.67
N PHE A 83 10.00 -0.87 8.72
CA PHE A 83 10.41 -0.58 10.09
C PHE A 83 10.21 -1.82 10.99
N PRO A 84 11.26 -2.30 11.67
CA PRO A 84 11.15 -3.44 12.58
C PRO A 84 10.44 -3.02 13.88
N VAL A 85 9.39 -3.75 14.25
CA VAL A 85 8.71 -3.59 15.54
C VAL A 85 8.89 -4.86 16.36
N HIS A 86 9.46 -4.71 17.55
CA HIS A 86 9.66 -5.82 18.49
C HIS A 86 8.35 -6.15 19.20
N HIS A 87 7.78 -7.30 18.89
CA HIS A 87 6.68 -7.89 19.65
C HIS A 87 7.23 -8.95 20.62
N ALA A 88 6.38 -9.42 21.55
CA ALA A 88 6.78 -10.39 22.58
C ALA A 88 7.37 -11.69 21.99
N GLU A 89 6.85 -12.14 20.86
CA GLU A 89 7.22 -13.43 20.25
C GLU A 89 8.25 -13.31 19.13
N ARG A 90 8.23 -12.18 18.39
CA ARG A 90 9.08 -11.96 17.21
C ARG A 90 9.16 -10.49 16.83
N VAL A 91 10.14 -10.17 15.99
CA VAL A 91 10.20 -8.89 15.28
C VAL A 91 9.35 -9.00 14.01
N ILE A 92 8.54 -7.98 13.73
CA ILE A 92 7.74 -7.87 12.49
C ILE A 92 8.23 -6.63 11.75
N ASN A 93 8.52 -6.75 10.45
CA ASN A 93 8.91 -5.62 9.60
C ASN A 93 7.66 -5.02 8.96
N TYR A 94 7.20 -3.89 9.48
CA TYR A 94 6.04 -3.19 8.95
C TYR A 94 6.43 -2.35 7.75
N ILE A 95 5.54 -2.25 6.76
CA ILE A 95 5.75 -1.36 5.61
C ILE A 95 5.64 0.11 6.05
N ILE A 96 6.53 0.94 5.54
CA ILE A 96 6.50 2.40 5.64
C ILE A 96 6.13 2.98 4.28
N CYS A 97 5.11 3.84 4.24
CA CYS A 97 4.63 4.44 3.00
C CYS A 97 5.02 5.93 2.92
N ASN A 98 6.23 6.20 2.43
CA ASN A 98 6.79 7.55 2.36
C ASN A 98 6.57 8.25 1.01
N ASP A 99 6.17 7.52 -0.02
CA ASP A 99 6.06 8.08 -1.37
C ASP A 99 4.90 7.52 -2.19
N LEU A 100 4.67 8.16 -3.33
CA LEU A 100 3.64 7.78 -4.28
C LEU A 100 3.84 6.35 -4.82
N ALA A 101 5.08 5.94 -5.09
CA ALA A 101 5.34 4.60 -5.64
C ALA A 101 4.87 3.50 -4.69
N THR A 102 5.19 3.65 -3.40
CA THR A 102 4.78 2.74 -2.33
C THR A 102 3.28 2.76 -2.15
N LEU A 103 2.66 3.94 -2.15
CA LEU A 103 1.21 4.06 -2.05
C LEU A 103 0.47 3.33 -3.18
N LEU A 104 0.91 3.53 -4.43
CA LEU A 104 0.29 2.87 -5.58
C LEU A 104 0.58 1.37 -5.62
N TRP A 105 1.74 0.94 -5.13
CA TRP A 105 2.02 -0.48 -4.95
C TRP A 105 1.08 -1.12 -3.94
N LEU A 106 0.86 -0.49 -2.77
CA LEU A 106 -0.10 -0.96 -1.77
C LEU A 106 -1.51 -1.08 -2.36
N ALA A 107 -1.98 -0.05 -3.09
CA ALA A 107 -3.27 -0.11 -3.78
C ALA A 107 -3.35 -1.26 -4.80
N ASN A 108 -2.26 -1.49 -5.55
CA ASN A 108 -2.19 -2.59 -6.53
C ASN A 108 -2.22 -3.98 -5.86
N GLN A 109 -1.74 -4.07 -4.61
CA GLN A 109 -1.85 -5.25 -3.75
C GLN A 109 -3.27 -5.43 -3.16
N ALA A 110 -4.28 -4.70 -3.63
CA ALA A 110 -5.64 -4.71 -3.13
C ALA A 110 -5.78 -4.18 -1.69
N CYS A 111 -4.86 -3.32 -1.25
CA CYS A 111 -5.00 -2.62 0.03
C CYS A 111 -6.02 -1.48 -0.11
N ILE A 112 -7.21 -1.66 0.47
CA ILE A 112 -8.26 -0.63 0.50
C ILE A 112 -8.18 0.19 1.80
N GLU A 113 -7.74 -0.42 2.91
CA GLU A 113 -7.59 0.29 4.18
C GLU A 113 -6.14 0.24 4.66
N MET A 114 -5.61 1.39 5.04
CA MET A 114 -4.28 1.56 5.61
C MET A 114 -4.43 2.14 7.01
N HIS A 115 -3.93 1.43 8.02
CA HIS A 115 -4.00 1.85 9.40
C HIS A 115 -2.60 2.26 9.87
N ALA A 116 -2.36 3.57 9.89
CA ALA A 116 -1.12 4.11 10.42
C ALA A 116 -1.09 3.97 11.94
N THR A 117 0.00 3.40 12.45
CA THR A 117 0.18 3.28 13.90
C THR A 117 0.54 4.62 14.53
N ASN A 118 0.39 4.71 15.85
CA ASN A 118 0.83 5.88 16.62
C ASN A 118 2.35 5.96 16.75
N ILE A 119 3.08 4.93 16.31
CA ILE A 119 4.54 4.92 16.25
C ILE A 119 4.94 5.75 15.03
N CYS A 120 5.84 6.71 15.22
CA CYS A 120 6.50 7.44 14.15
C CYS A 120 7.97 7.07 14.19
N GLN A 121 8.55 6.65 13.07
CA GLN A 121 9.98 6.50 12.93
C GLN A 121 10.60 7.90 12.98
N GLU A 122 11.27 8.22 14.08
CA GLU A 122 12.10 9.43 14.16
C GLU A 122 13.36 9.22 13.30
N GLY A 123 13.54 10.03 12.26
CA GLY A 123 14.71 9.92 11.38
C GLY A 123 14.76 10.94 10.24
N VAL A 124 15.63 11.93 10.42
CA VAL A 124 16.23 12.90 9.47
C VAL A 124 15.25 13.73 8.63
N ILE A 125 14.82 14.85 9.20
CA ILE A 125 14.55 16.05 8.39
C ILE A 125 15.94 16.51 7.91
N THR A 126 16.32 16.15 6.69
CA THR A 126 17.44 16.81 5.98
C THR A 126 17.00 18.17 5.48
#